data_AF-A0A833A4S6-F1
#
_entry.id   AF-A0A833A4S6-F1
#
_cell.length_a   1.000
_cell.length_b   1.000
_cell.length_c   1.000
_cell.angle_alpha   90.00
_cell.angle_beta   90.00
_cell.angle_gamma   90.00
#
_symmetry.space_group_name_H-M   'P 1'
#
loop_
_entity.id
_entity.type
_entity.pdbx_description
1 polymer ?
#
loop_
_entity_poly.entity_id
_entity_poly.type
_entity_poly.pdbx_seq_one_letter_code
_entity_poly.pdbx_strand_id
1 'polypeptide(L)' 'MRIPTPEELRKLRLKAKLTQRELAKRAGVSQSLIARLERGQVNVRLSTLQRILEV' A
#
# COMPACT_ATOMS: atom_id res chain seq x y z
N MET A 1 5.35 10.39 12.72
CA MET A 1 4.51 9.44 11.96
C MET A 1 5.28 8.14 11.82
N ARG A 2 4.72 7.00 12.24
CA ARG A 2 5.38 5.69 12.12
C ARG A 2 5.13 5.13 10.72
N ILE A 3 6.17 4.63 10.07
CA ILE A 3 6.06 3.92 8.78
C ILE A 3 5.60 2.48 9.07
N PRO A 4 4.47 2.03 8.51
CA PRO A 4 4.01 0.65 8.70
C PRO A 4 4.89 -0.35 7.94
N THR A 5 5.04 -1.54 8.49
CA THR A 5 5.73 -2.64 7.83
C THR A 5 4.92 -3.17 6.63
N PRO A 6 5.55 -3.88 5.67
CA PRO A 6 4.85 -4.54 4.57
C PRO A 6 3.66 -5.42 5.01
N GLU A 7 3.83 -6.13 6.13
CA GLU A 7 2.79 -6.98 6.70
C GLU A 7 1.65 -6.18 7.32
N GLU A 8 1.96 -5.07 8.00
CA GLU A 8 0.95 -4.14 8.53
C GLU A 8 0.13 -3.53 7.40
N LEU A 9 0.78 -3.10 6.31
CA LEU A 9 0.13 -2.60 5.10
C LEU A 9 -0.86 -3.62 4.51
N ARG A 10 -0.42 -4.88 4.36
CA ARG A 10 -1.29 -5.97 3.91
C ARG A 10 -2.48 -6.18 4.84
N LYS A 11 -2.25 -6.17 6.17
CA LYS A 11 -3.32 -6.32 7.18
C LYS A 11 -4.33 -5.16 7.09
N LEU A 12 -3.87 -3.92 6.96
CA LEU A 12 -4.74 -2.75 6.80
C LEU A 12 -5.61 -2.86 5.55
N ARG A 13 -5.02 -3.22 4.41
CA ARG A 13 -5.76 -3.42 3.16
C ARG A 13 -6.86 -4.49 3.31
N LEU A 14 -6.54 -5.62 3.94
CA LEU A 14 -7.49 -6.70 4.15
C LEU A 14 -8.60 -6.31 5.14
N LYS A 15 -8.28 -5.56 6.20
CA LYS A 15 -9.29 -5.00 7.12
C LYS A 15 -10.23 -4.03 6.42
N ALA A 16 -9.74 -3.26 5.45
CA ALA A 16 -10.53 -2.41 4.58
C ALA A 16 -11.30 -3.19 3.48
N LYS A 17 -11.19 -4.52 3.44
CA LYS A 17 -11.80 -5.42 2.43
C LYS A 17 -11.43 -5.05 0.99
N LEU A 18 -10.24 -4.48 0.77
CA LEU A 18 -9.77 -4.08 -0.55
C LEU A 18 -8.89 -5.16 -1.17
N THR A 19 -9.03 -5.37 -2.49
CA THR A 19 -8.02 -6.09 -3.27
C THR A 19 -6.80 -5.18 -3.50
N GLN A 20 -5.65 -5.74 -3.88
CA GLN A 20 -4.48 -4.92 -4.23
C GLN A 20 -4.79 -3.98 -5.42
N ARG A 21 -5.62 -4.43 -6.37
CA ARG A 21 -6.06 -3.63 -7.52
C ARG A 21 -6.93 -2.45 -7.08
N GLU A 22 -7.84 -2.68 -6.14
CA GLU A 22 -8.73 -1.64 -5.62
C GLU A 22 -7.97 -0.59 -4.82
N LEU A 23 -7.07 -1.02 -3.92
CA LEU A 23 -6.20 -0.10 -3.19
C LEU A 23 -5.34 0.73 -4.14
N ALA A 24 -4.73 0.10 -5.15
CA ALA A 24 -3.93 0.77 -6.14
C ALA A 24 -4.73 1.84 -6.92
N LYS A 25 -5.95 1.51 -7.33
CA LYS A 25 -6.84 2.43 -8.03
C LYS A 25 -7.16 3.66 -7.17
N ARG A 26 -7.51 3.46 -5.90
CA ARG A 26 -7.83 4.56 -4.96
C ARG A 26 -6.62 5.42 -4.62
N ALA A 27 -5.47 4.80 -4.40
CA ALA A 27 -4.21 5.49 -4.14
C ALA A 27 -3.62 6.14 -5.41
N GLY A 28 -4.16 5.86 -6.60
CA GLY A 28 -3.66 6.31 -7.90
C GLY A 28 -2.22 5.84 -8.17
N VAL A 29 -1.96 4.56 -7.92
CA VAL A 29 -0.69 3.86 -8.20
C VAL A 29 -0.96 2.55 -8.95
N SER A 30 0.09 1.84 -9.37
CA SER A 30 -0.07 0.53 -10.01
C SER A 30 -0.34 -0.58 -8.98
N GLN A 31 -1.10 -1.61 -9.38
CA GLN A 31 -1.28 -2.81 -8.53
C GLN A 31 0.05 -3.54 -8.28
N SER A 32 0.97 -3.53 -9.25
CA SER A 32 2.31 -4.11 -9.08
C SER A 32 3.13 -3.40 -8.00
N LEU A 33 2.95 -2.09 -7.83
CA LEU A 33 3.58 -1.33 -6.75
C LEU A 33 3.07 -1.80 -5.39
N ILE A 34 1.76 -1.92 -5.21
CA ILE A 34 1.15 -2.45 -3.98
C ILE A 34 1.67 -3.86 -3.68
N ALA A 35 1.71 -4.73 -4.68
CA ALA A 35 2.20 -6.10 -4.51
C ALA A 35 3.67 -6.16 -4.06
N ARG A 36 4.54 -5.30 -4.61
CA ARG A 36 5.95 -5.21 -4.20
C ARG A 36 6.10 -4.60 -2.80
N LEU A 37 5.28 -3.60 -2.48
CA LEU A 37 5.25 -2.92 -1.19
C LEU A 37 4.87 -3.89 -0.07
N GLU A 38 3.81 -4.69 -0.26
CA GLU A 38 3.39 -5.73 0.69
C GLU A 38 4.37 -6.89 0.84
N ARG A 39 5.30 -7.06 -0.11
CA ARG A 39 6.40 -8.04 -0.03
C ARG A 39 7.70 -7.45 0.52
N GLY A 40 7.76 -6.14 0.80
CA GLY A 40 8.98 -5.45 1.24
C GLY A 40 10.06 -5.30 0.17
N GLN A 41 9.71 -5.40 -1.12
CA GLN A 41 10.65 -5.45 -2.25
C GLN A 41 10.77 -4.13 -3.02
N VAL A 42 10.49 -2.98 -2.39
CA VAL A 42 10.54 -1.68 -3.07
C VAL A 42 10.80 -0.52 -2.11
N ASN A 43 11.72 0.36 -2.50
CA ASN A 43 11.84 1.70 -1.93
C ASN A 43 10.85 2.62 -2.65
N VAL A 44 9.88 3.15 -1.92
CA VAL A 44 8.88 4.10 -2.44
C VAL A 44 9.11 5.48 -1.86
N ARG A 45 8.69 6.52 -2.60
CA ARG A 45 8.69 7.88 -2.07
C ARG A 45 7.70 7.97 -0.91
N LEU A 46 8.02 8.78 0.09
CA LEU A 46 7.15 9.00 1.24
C LEU A 46 5.76 9.51 0.80
N SER A 47 5.71 10.39 -0.20
CA SER A 47 4.45 10.91 -0.74
C SER A 47 3.59 9.82 -1.40
N THR A 48 4.20 8.83 -2.04
CA THR A 48 3.48 7.67 -2.59
C THR A 48 2.94 6.78 -1.47
N LEU A 49 3.72 6.57 -0.42
CA LEU A 49 3.27 5.81 0.75
C LEU A 49 2.10 6.51 1.46
N GLN A 50 2.16 7.83 1.62
CA GLN A 50 1.07 8.61 2.23
C GLN A 50 -0.25 8.44 1.48
N ARG A 51 -0.23 8.58 0.15
CA ARG A 51 -1.41 8.36 -0.70
C ARG A 51 -2.02 6.97 -0.54
N ILE A 52 -1.22 5.94 -0.24
CA ILE A 52 -1.72 4.58 -0.01
C ILE A 52 -2.36 4.44 1.38
N LEU A 53 -1.83 5.16 2.38
CA LEU A 53 -2.32 5.14 3.76
C LEU A 53 -3.55 6.01 3.98
N GLU A 54 -3.82 6.95 3.08
CA GLU A 54 -4.97 7.85 3.10
C GLU A 54 -6.21 7.30 2.36
N VAL A 55 -6.13 6.08 1.81
CA VAL A 55 -7.25 5.36 1.18
C VAL A 55 -8.21 4.78 2.21
#